data_AF-A0A845V260-F1
#
_entry.id   AF-A0A845V260-F1
#
_cell.length_a   1.000
_cell.length_b   1.000
_cell.length_c   1.000
_cell.angle_alpha   90.00
_cell.angle_beta   90.00
_cell.angle_gamma   90.00
#
_symmetry.space_group_name_H-M   'P 1'
#
loop_
_entity.id
_entity.type
_entity.pdbx_description
1 polymer ?
#
loop_
_entity_poly.entity_id
_entity_poly.type
_entity_poly.pdbx_seq_one_letter_code
_entity_poly.pdbx_strand_id
1 'polypeptide(L)'
;MALQEPDERPWRDDVENAPRNGDEIEAGYQEGNQIFMDYIVWSERPVCMGGNRVGGQPPGWATGMSSNADTNLPVDPPDFWRPVA
;
A
#
# COMPACT_ATOMS: atom_id res chain seq x y z
N MET A 1 5.48 7.28 -25.91
CA MET A 1 5.03 6.86 -24.57
C MET A 1 6.00 5.79 -24.12
N ALA A 2 6.84 6.07 -23.14
CA ALA A 2 7.72 5.06 -22.59
C ALA A 2 6.84 4.06 -21.81
N LEU A 3 6.89 2.79 -22.20
CA LEU A 3 6.34 1.72 -21.38
C LEU A 3 7.19 1.71 -20.11
N GLN A 4 6.57 2.00 -18.98
CA GLN A 4 7.22 1.95 -17.66
C GLN A 4 7.70 0.51 -17.48
N GLU A 5 9.02 0.31 -17.46
CA GLU A 5 9.59 -1.03 -17.30
C GLU A 5 9.09 -1.60 -15.98
N PRO A 6 8.70 -2.90 -15.92
CA PRO A 6 8.31 -3.52 -14.66
C PRO A 6 9.50 -3.38 -13.72
N ASP A 7 9.29 -2.70 -12.59
CA ASP A 7 10.34 -2.45 -11.63
C ASP A 7 10.99 -3.77 -11.20
N GLU A 8 12.26 -3.99 -11.57
CA GLU A 8 12.94 -5.28 -11.40
C GLU A 8 13.40 -5.53 -9.95
N ARG A 9 13.03 -4.67 -8.99
CA ARG A 9 13.44 -4.86 -7.60
C ARG A 9 12.83 -6.14 -7.02
N PRO A 10 13.63 -6.92 -6.25
CA PRO A 10 13.17 -8.17 -5.70
C PRO A 10 12.04 -7.91 -4.70
N TRP A 11 11.03 -8.77 -4.77
CA TRP A 11 10.02 -8.87 -3.72
C TRP A 11 10.66 -9.25 -2.40
N ARG A 12 10.18 -8.61 -1.34
CA ARG A 12 10.62 -8.82 0.04
C ARG A 12 9.44 -9.28 0.88
N ASP A 13 9.67 -10.21 1.79
CA ASP A 13 8.69 -10.76 2.74
C ASP A 13 8.80 -10.15 4.15
N ASP A 14 9.71 -9.19 4.34
CA ASP A 14 9.97 -8.52 5.63
C ASP A 14 9.22 -7.18 5.75
N VAL A 15 7.89 -7.26 5.84
CA VAL A 15 7.00 -6.07 5.90
C VAL A 15 7.35 -5.09 7.03
N GLU A 16 7.98 -5.55 8.11
CA GLU A 16 8.45 -4.69 9.20
C GLU A 16 9.50 -3.68 8.75
N ASN A 17 10.28 -4.00 7.70
CA ASN A 17 11.33 -3.16 7.11
C ASN A 17 10.84 -2.34 5.91
N ALA A 18 9.55 -2.44 5.56
CA ALA A 18 8.96 -1.60 4.53
C ALA A 18 8.97 -0.11 4.95
N PRO A 19 9.14 0.82 4.00
CA PRO A 19 9.22 2.25 4.28
C PRO A 19 7.95 2.75 4.97
N ARG A 20 8.14 3.47 6.08
CA ARG A 20 7.07 4.09 6.88
C ARG A 20 7.04 5.62 6.83
N ASN A 21 7.82 6.19 5.91
CA ASN A 21 8.00 7.62 5.71
C ASN A 21 6.97 8.23 4.73
N GLY A 22 5.97 7.45 4.30
CA GLY A 22 4.99 7.87 3.30
C GLY A 22 5.38 7.58 1.86
N ASP A 23 6.48 6.84 1.62
CA ASP A 23 6.82 6.35 0.29
C ASP A 23 5.86 5.22 -0.11
N GLU A 24 5.43 5.23 -1.37
CA GLU A 24 4.56 4.19 -1.93
C GLU A 24 5.37 2.91 -2.20
N ILE A 25 4.76 1.78 -1.88
CA ILE A 25 5.27 0.45 -2.19
C ILE A 25 4.28 -0.30 -3.05
N GLU A 26 4.80 -1.21 -3.86
CA GLU A 26 3.98 -2.22 -4.51
C GLU A 26 3.84 -3.39 -3.55
N ALA A 27 2.60 -3.73 -3.23
CA ALA A 27 2.20 -4.75 -2.29
C ALA A 27 1.64 -5.97 -3.02
N GLY A 28 2.06 -7.15 -2.58
CA GLY A 28 1.51 -8.44 -2.98
C GLY A 28 0.76 -9.07 -1.82
N TYR A 29 -0.51 -9.42 -2.05
CA TYR A 29 -1.38 -10.12 -1.12
C TYR A 29 -1.69 -11.52 -1.66
N GLN A 30 -1.32 -12.56 -0.92
CA GLN A 30 -1.58 -13.93 -1.30
C GLN A 30 -2.90 -14.42 -0.70
N GLU A 31 -3.91 -14.58 -1.55
CA GLU A 31 -5.18 -15.20 -1.16
C GLU A 31 -5.34 -16.54 -1.89
N GLY A 32 -5.10 -17.63 -1.16
CA GLY A 32 -5.09 -18.98 -1.71
C GLY A 32 -3.99 -19.17 -2.76
N ASN A 33 -4.39 -19.41 -4.02
CA ASN A 33 -3.48 -19.62 -5.15
C ASN A 33 -3.32 -18.37 -6.04
N GLN A 34 -3.84 -17.22 -5.62
CA GLN A 34 -3.78 -15.97 -6.37
C GLN A 34 -2.95 -14.94 -5.60
N ILE A 35 -2.20 -14.12 -6.35
CA ILE A 35 -1.48 -12.97 -5.83
C ILE A 35 -2.20 -11.73 -6.37
N PHE A 36 -2.71 -10.91 -5.46
CA PHE A 36 -3.29 -9.61 -5.75
C PHE A 36 -2.21 -8.55 -5.54
N MET A 37 -2.10 -7.63 -6.50
CA MET A 37 -1.12 -6.56 -6.47
C MET A 37 -1.85 -5.24 -6.26
N ASP A 38 -1.37 -4.44 -5.32
CA ASP A 38 -1.86 -3.08 -5.08
C ASP A 38 -0.69 -2.15 -4.76
N TYR A 39 -0.96 -0.85 -4.74
CA TYR A 39 -0.01 0.16 -4.30
C TYR A 39 -0.49 0.73 -2.98
N ILE A 40 0.37 0.66 -1.97
CA ILE A 40 0.02 1.08 -0.61
C ILE A 40 1.10 1.99 -0.04
N VAL A 41 0.74 2.71 1.01
CA VAL A 41 1.61 3.65 1.71
C VAL A 41 1.43 3.47 3.22
N TRP A 42 2.47 3.73 4.00
CA TRP A 42 2.31 3.88 5.45
C TRP A 42 1.73 5.26 5.77
N SER A 43 0.59 5.28 6.44
CA SER A 43 -0.10 6.50 6.84
C SER A 43 0.08 6.80 8.31
N GLU A 44 0.52 8.01 8.64
CA GLU A 44 0.51 8.56 10.00
C GLU A 44 -0.77 9.37 10.29
N ARG A 45 -1.73 9.42 9.35
CA ARG A 45 -2.83 10.40 9.37
C ARG A 45 -4.21 9.77 9.64
N PRO A 46 -5.14 10.55 10.22
CA PRO A 46 -6.57 10.27 10.16
C PRO A 46 -7.05 10.17 8.71
N VAL A 47 -7.52 8.99 8.31
CA VAL A 47 -8.20 8.78 7.03
C VAL A 47 -9.67 9.12 7.18
N CYS A 48 -10.20 10.02 6.36
CA CYS A 48 -11.63 10.27 6.27
C CYS A 48 -12.23 9.48 5.11
N MET A 49 -12.76 8.28 5.36
CA MET A 49 -13.73 7.68 4.46
C MET A 49 -15.07 8.40 4.61
N GLY A 50 -15.69 8.75 3.48
CA GLY A 50 -17.05 9.26 3.45
C GLY A 50 -17.99 8.35 4.22
N GLY A 51 -18.51 8.83 5.35
CA GLY A 51 -19.51 8.11 6.14
C GLY A 51 -19.31 8.20 7.65
N ASN A 52 -19.88 9.24 8.26
CA ASN A 52 -20.39 9.31 9.64
C ASN A 52 -19.50 8.94 10.86
N ARG A 53 -18.27 8.46 10.71
CA ARG A 53 -17.33 8.31 11.84
C ARG A 53 -16.18 9.29 11.73
N VAL A 54 -16.35 10.43 12.41
CA VAL A 54 -15.29 11.37 12.72
C VAL A 54 -14.36 10.71 13.75
N GLY A 55 -13.27 10.14 13.29
CA GLY A 55 -12.26 9.52 14.15
C GLY A 55 -11.17 8.93 13.30
N GLY A 56 -9.98 9.54 13.35
CA GLY A 56 -8.82 9.00 12.64
C GLY A 56 -8.52 7.58 13.07
N GLN A 57 -8.17 6.74 12.10
CA GLN A 57 -7.57 5.45 12.39
C GLN A 57 -6.14 5.66 12.93
N PRO A 58 -5.63 4.74 13.77
CA PRO A 58 -4.23 4.76 14.17
C PRO A 58 -3.31 4.60 12.94
N PRO A 59 -2.02 4.98 13.03
CA PRO A 59 -1.08 4.80 11.94
C PRO A 59 -1.01 3.35 11.45
N GLY A 60 -0.94 3.17 10.14
CA GLY A 60 -0.94 1.84 9.51
C GLY A 60 -0.84 1.89 7.99
N TRP A 61 -0.92 0.73 7.35
CA TRP A 61 -0.94 0.62 5.90
C TRP A 61 -2.24 1.13 5.31
N ALA A 62 -2.14 1.84 4.20
CA ALA A 62 -3.27 2.47 3.56
C ALA A 62 -3.15 2.44 2.03
N THR A 63 -4.28 2.52 1.32
CA THR A 63 -4.31 2.60 -0.15
C THR A 63 -3.47 3.79 -0.65
N GLY A 64 -2.62 3.51 -1.64
CA GLY A 64 -1.74 4.48 -2.29
C GLY A 64 -2.49 5.44 -3.21
N MET A 65 -1.75 6.38 -3.81
CA MET A 65 -2.33 7.42 -4.69
C MET A 65 -2.65 6.90 -6.09
N SER A 66 -2.18 5.72 -6.48
CA SER A 66 -2.21 5.21 -7.85
C SER A 66 -3.40 4.30 -8.19
N SER A 67 -4.21 3.85 -7.23
CA SER A 67 -5.24 2.83 -7.46
C SER A 67 -6.63 3.33 -7.86
N ASN A 68 -6.84 4.64 -8.12
CA ASN A 68 -8.16 5.26 -8.37
C ASN A 68 -9.22 4.98 -7.28
N ALA A 69 -8.83 4.38 -6.17
CA ALA A 69 -9.62 4.24 -4.96
C ALA A 69 -9.44 5.51 -4.11
N ASP A 70 -10.37 5.76 -3.19
CA ASP A 70 -10.19 6.79 -2.18
C ASP A 70 -8.79 6.64 -1.57
N THR A 71 -8.00 7.70 -1.59
CA THR A 71 -6.63 7.63 -1.06
C THR A 71 -6.68 7.43 0.44
N ASN A 72 -5.73 6.68 0.97
CA ASN A 72 -5.47 6.53 2.40
C ASN A 72 -6.43 5.57 3.13
N LEU A 73 -7.19 4.68 2.48
CA LEU A 73 -8.03 3.68 3.18
C LEU A 73 -7.20 2.66 3.95
N PRO A 74 -7.52 2.34 5.22
CA PRO A 74 -6.80 1.31 5.95
C PRO A 74 -6.85 -0.03 5.22
N VAL A 75 -5.69 -0.69 5.09
CA VAL A 75 -5.54 -2.04 4.53
C VAL A 75 -4.68 -2.90 5.45
N ASP A 76 -4.74 -4.21 5.25
CA ASP A 76 -3.86 -5.13 5.94
C ASP A 76 -2.40 -4.98 5.48
N PRO A 77 -1.42 -5.34 6.34
CA PRO A 77 -0.03 -5.43 5.91
C PRO A 77 0.14 -6.39 4.73
N PRO A 78 0.98 -6.06 3.74
CA PRO A 78 1.22 -6.94 2.61
C PRO A 78 2.05 -8.17 3.00
N ASP A 79 1.82 -9.29 2.31
CA ASP A 79 2.64 -10.50 2.45
C ASP A 79 4.02 -10.32 1.80
N PHE A 80 4.04 -9.62 0.66
CA PHE A 80 5.25 -9.28 -0.07
C PHE A 80 5.23 -7.82 -0.48
N TRP A 81 6.39 -7.18 -0.50
CA TRP A 81 6.49 -5.80 -0.94
C TRP A 81 7.75 -5.53 -1.75
N ARG A 82 7.70 -4.48 -2.56
CA ARG A 82 8.88 -3.85 -3.14
C ARG A 82 8.67 -2.34 -3.26
N PRO A 83 9.73 -1.53 -3.15
CA PRO A 83 9.61 -0.09 -3.30
C PRO A 83 9.20 0.29 -4.74
N VAL A 84 8.39 1.35 -4.89
CA VAL A 84 8.12 1.99 -6.19
C VAL A 84 9.29 2.92 -6.56
N ALA A 85 9.57 3.14 -7.85
CA ALA A 85 10.76 3.90 -8.32
C ALA A 85 10.48 5.39 -8.41
#